data_AF-A0A1J0KKE7-F1
#
_entry.id   AF-A0A1J0KKE7-F1
#
_cell.length_a   1.000
_cell.length_b   1.000
_cell.length_c   1.000
_cell.angle_alpha   90.00
_cell.angle_beta   90.00
_cell.angle_gamma   90.00
#
_symmetry.space_group_name_H-M   'P 1'
#
loop_
_entity.id
_entity.type
_entity.pdbx_description
1 polymer ?
#
loop_
_entity_poly.entity_id
_entity_poly.type
_entity_poly.pdbx_seq_one_letter_code
_entity_poly.pdbx_strand_id
1 'polypeptide(L)'
;MKVIVFCLMLSTFALANETKELIEGSLKSCGAEIDGPNAIRTLVVQENADEKKLGAILFCANKKIGLQYADGNINLDVLERLIEAGNNDEETAKKYMDCGRLKGETGEEKAFSFLKCHETI
;
A
#
# COMPACT_ATOMS: atom_id res chain seq x y z
N MET A 1 -28.38 33.46 0.52
CA MET A 1 -27.33 32.57 0.00
C MET A 1 -26.39 32.16 1.14
N LYS A 2 -26.69 31.09 1.87
CA LYS A 2 -25.86 30.59 3.00
C LYS A 2 -25.95 29.06 3.12
N VAL A 3 -26.00 28.34 1.98
CA VAL A 3 -26.19 26.87 1.98
C VAL A 3 -25.17 26.14 1.08
N ILE A 4 -24.17 26.82 0.50
CA ILE A 4 -23.28 26.22 -0.52
C ILE A 4 -21.93 25.72 0.06
N VAL A 5 -21.73 25.71 1.38
CA VAL A 5 -20.39 25.42 1.98
C VAL A 5 -20.33 24.08 2.73
N PHE A 6 -21.30 23.18 2.55
CA PHE A 6 -21.32 21.89 3.28
C PHE A 6 -21.11 20.63 2.41
N CYS A 7 -20.95 20.76 1.10
CA CYS A 7 -20.88 19.61 0.18
C CYS A 7 -19.47 19.07 -0.11
N LEU A 8 -18.40 19.77 0.32
CA LEU A 8 -17.01 19.42 -0.05
C LEU A 8 -16.33 18.43 0.91
N MET A 9 -16.91 18.14 2.08
CA MET A 9 -16.31 17.23 3.07
C MET A 9 -16.67 15.75 2.85
N LEU A 10 -17.66 15.46 2.00
CA LEU A 10 -18.13 14.09 1.74
C LEU A 10 -17.36 13.38 0.61
N SER A 11 -16.60 14.10 -0.20
CA SER A 11 -15.91 13.55 -1.37
C SER A 11 -14.63 12.77 -1.04
N THR A 12 -13.93 13.13 0.04
CA THR A 12 -12.64 12.48 0.40
C THR A 12 -12.84 11.07 0.93
N PHE A 13 -13.90 10.83 1.70
CA PHE A 13 -14.22 9.51 2.25
C PHE A 13 -14.57 8.47 1.18
N ALA A 14 -15.24 8.89 0.10
CA ALA A 14 -15.58 7.99 -1.00
C ALA A 14 -14.33 7.49 -1.73
N LEU A 15 -13.38 8.39 -2.03
CA LEU A 15 -12.14 8.05 -2.72
C LEU A 15 -11.24 7.11 -1.89
N ALA A 16 -11.17 7.33 -0.58
CA ALA A 16 -10.42 6.48 0.33
C ALA A 16 -10.97 5.04 0.36
N ASN A 17 -12.30 4.88 0.37
CA ASN A 17 -12.94 3.57 0.33
C ASN A 17 -12.70 2.83 -0.99
N GLU A 18 -12.86 3.51 -2.13
CA GLU A 18 -12.57 2.92 -3.44
C GLU A 18 -11.11 2.47 -3.56
N THR A 19 -10.18 3.29 -3.06
CA THR A 19 -8.75 2.96 -3.02
C THR A 19 -8.48 1.73 -2.15
N LYS A 20 -9.11 1.66 -0.97
CA LYS A 20 -8.99 0.51 -0.08
C LYS A 20 -9.51 -0.76 -0.75
N GLU A 21 -10.69 -0.72 -1.36
CA GLU A 21 -11.29 -1.86 -2.06
C GLU A 21 -10.41 -2.34 -3.22
N LEU A 22 -9.81 -1.40 -3.97
CA LEU A 22 -8.88 -1.73 -5.06
C LEU A 22 -7.64 -2.47 -4.54
N ILE A 23 -7.04 -2.00 -3.45
CA ILE A 23 -5.85 -2.61 -2.84
C ILE A 23 -6.19 -4.00 -2.31
N GLU A 24 -7.25 -4.12 -1.51
CA GLU A 24 -7.67 -5.40 -0.93
C GLU A 24 -8.08 -6.41 -2.00
N GLY A 25 -8.82 -5.97 -3.02
CA GLY A 25 -9.20 -6.82 -4.15
C GLY A 25 -7.98 -7.32 -4.92
N SER A 26 -6.98 -6.47 -5.12
CA SER A 26 -5.72 -6.83 -5.80
C SER A 26 -4.93 -7.85 -4.98
N LEU A 27 -4.78 -7.62 -3.68
CA LEU A 27 -4.13 -8.53 -2.73
C LEU A 27 -4.83 -9.90 -2.69
N LYS A 28 -6.16 -9.94 -2.52
CA LYS A 28 -6.96 -11.18 -2.57
C LYS A 28 -6.76 -11.93 -3.89
N SER A 29 -6.76 -11.21 -5.02
CA SER A 29 -6.56 -11.82 -6.34
C SER A 29 -5.16 -12.43 -6.54
N CYS A 30 -4.18 -12.01 -5.74
CA CYS A 30 -2.82 -12.55 -5.72
C CYS A 30 -2.59 -13.59 -4.61
N GLY A 31 -3.65 -13.95 -3.85
CA GLY A 31 -3.60 -15.01 -2.84
C GLY A 31 -3.31 -14.52 -1.41
N ALA A 32 -3.40 -13.22 -1.13
CA ALA A 32 -3.33 -12.71 0.24
C ALA A 32 -4.66 -12.93 0.98
N GLU A 33 -4.56 -13.24 2.28
CA GLU A 33 -5.63 -12.98 3.23
C GLU A 33 -5.53 -11.53 3.71
N ILE A 34 -6.67 -10.86 3.90
CA ILE A 34 -6.72 -9.45 4.31
C ILE A 34 -6.93 -9.31 5.82
N ASP A 35 -7.65 -10.26 6.41
CA ASP A 35 -8.06 -10.22 7.81
C ASP A 35 -7.67 -11.50 8.54
N GLY A 36 -7.57 -11.42 9.88
CA GLY A 36 -7.23 -12.55 10.73
C GLY A 36 -5.72 -12.78 10.91
N PRO A 37 -5.32 -13.88 11.57
CA PRO A 37 -3.93 -14.13 11.93
C PRO A 37 -3.00 -14.38 10.73
N ASN A 38 -3.57 -14.74 9.58
CA ASN A 38 -2.84 -14.94 8.32
C ASN A 38 -2.92 -13.72 7.38
N ALA A 39 -3.47 -12.59 7.86
CA ALA A 39 -3.53 -11.36 7.08
C ALA A 39 -2.13 -10.96 6.62
N ILE A 40 -2.01 -10.54 5.36
CA ILE A 40 -0.71 -10.20 4.76
C ILE A 40 0.05 -9.15 5.60
N ARG A 41 -0.65 -8.15 6.12
CA ARG A 41 -0.09 -7.10 6.99
C ARG A 41 0.44 -7.64 8.31
N THR A 42 -0.25 -8.62 8.90
CA THR A 42 0.20 -9.32 10.11
C THR A 42 1.42 -10.18 9.84
N LEU A 43 1.47 -10.87 8.70
CA LEU A 43 2.55 -11.79 8.37
C LEU A 43 3.87 -11.08 8.04
N VAL A 44 3.84 -9.92 7.36
CA VAL A 44 5.08 -9.24 6.93
C VAL A 44 5.97 -8.71 8.06
N VAL A 45 5.39 -8.44 9.24
CA VAL A 45 6.13 -7.93 10.40
C VAL A 45 6.64 -9.04 11.33
N GLN A 46 6.31 -10.31 11.07
CA GLN A 46 6.79 -11.43 11.87
C GLN A 46 8.30 -11.63 11.70
N GLU A 47 8.98 -12.06 12.76
CA GLU A 47 10.42 -12.32 12.75
C GLU A 47 10.79 -13.45 11.77
N ASN A 48 9.92 -14.44 11.64
CA ASN A 48 10.07 -15.61 10.77
C ASN A 48 9.18 -15.53 9.51
N ALA A 49 8.88 -14.33 9.04
CA ALA A 49 8.07 -14.13 7.84
C ALA A 49 8.65 -14.87 6.62
N ASP A 50 7.79 -15.52 5.84
CA ASP A 50 8.18 -16.15 4.57
C ASP A 50 8.33 -15.06 3.48
N GLU A 51 9.45 -14.35 3.50
CA GLU A 51 9.69 -13.19 2.64
C GLU A 51 9.51 -13.51 1.15
N LYS A 52 9.90 -14.72 0.74
CA LYS A 52 9.77 -15.17 -0.65
C LYS A 52 8.30 -15.30 -1.06
N LYS A 53 7.50 -15.99 -0.25
CA LYS A 53 6.07 -16.17 -0.54
C LYS A 53 5.32 -14.84 -0.46
N LEU A 54 5.53 -14.08 0.61
CA LEU A 54 4.84 -12.83 0.85
C LEU A 54 5.26 -11.77 -0.19
N GLY A 55 6.54 -11.68 -0.51
CA GLY A 55 7.07 -10.80 -1.55
C GLY A 55 6.47 -11.08 -2.93
N ALA A 56 6.31 -12.35 -3.31
CA ALA A 56 5.66 -12.71 -4.58
C ALA A 56 4.19 -12.26 -4.64
N ILE A 57 3.44 -12.44 -3.55
CA ILE A 57 2.04 -11.99 -3.45
C ILE A 57 1.96 -10.46 -3.56
N LEU A 58 2.82 -9.75 -2.82
CA LEU A 58 2.86 -8.30 -2.80
C LEU A 58 3.29 -7.72 -4.14
N PHE A 59 4.29 -8.30 -4.79
CA PHE A 59 4.75 -7.85 -6.10
C PHE A 59 3.65 -8.02 -7.17
N CYS A 60 2.92 -9.14 -7.13
CA CYS A 60 1.73 -9.35 -7.97
C CYS A 60 0.68 -8.24 -7.76
N ALA A 61 0.35 -7.93 -6.51
CA ALA A 61 -0.66 -6.94 -6.19
C ALA A 61 -0.22 -5.52 -6.56
N ASN A 62 1.01 -5.15 -6.22
CA ASN A 62 1.58 -3.83 -6.52
C ASN A 62 1.61 -3.56 -8.03
N LYS A 63 1.96 -4.56 -8.84
CA LYS A 63 1.91 -4.44 -10.31
C LYS A 63 0.51 -4.22 -10.84
N LYS A 64 -0.51 -4.90 -10.28
CA LYS A 64 -1.91 -4.75 -10.71
C LYS A 64 -2.43 -3.33 -10.50
N ILE A 65 -2.04 -2.69 -9.42
CA ILE A 65 -2.44 -1.31 -9.10
C ILE A 65 -1.46 -0.25 -9.65
N GLY A 66 -0.41 -0.68 -10.36
CA GLY A 66 0.60 0.22 -10.93
C GLY A 66 1.59 0.83 -9.91
N LEU A 67 1.56 0.39 -8.65
CA LEU A 67 2.43 0.86 -7.57
C LEU A 67 3.88 0.39 -7.74
N GLN A 68 4.12 -0.70 -8.47
CA GLN A 68 5.47 -1.20 -8.70
C GLN A 68 5.66 -1.60 -10.16
N TYR A 69 6.78 -1.18 -10.72
CA TYR A 69 7.16 -1.46 -12.10
C TYR A 69 7.64 -2.90 -12.27
N ALA A 70 7.74 -3.35 -13.53
CA ALA A 70 8.23 -4.69 -13.86
C ALA A 70 9.70 -4.92 -13.47
N ASP A 71 10.50 -3.85 -13.37
CA ASP A 71 11.89 -3.89 -12.89
C ASP A 71 12.00 -3.91 -11.35
N GLY A 72 10.85 -3.95 -10.66
CA GLY A 72 10.78 -4.02 -9.21
C GLY A 72 10.82 -2.67 -8.49
N ASN A 73 11.02 -1.54 -9.17
CA ASN A 73 11.03 -0.24 -8.51
C ASN A 73 9.61 0.23 -8.17
N ILE A 74 9.44 0.87 -7.01
CA ILE A 74 8.17 1.48 -6.62
C ILE A 74 7.93 2.72 -7.48
N ASN A 75 6.71 2.85 -7.98
CA ASN A 75 6.22 4.01 -8.68
C ASN A 75 5.83 5.09 -7.66
N LEU A 76 6.75 6.02 -7.41
CA LEU A 76 6.59 7.07 -6.40
C LEU A 76 5.39 8.00 -6.68
N ASP A 77 5.03 8.23 -7.94
CA ASP A 77 3.87 9.06 -8.31
C ASP A 77 2.54 8.36 -7.99
N VAL A 78 2.51 7.03 -8.03
CA VAL A 78 1.34 6.25 -7.59
C VAL A 78 1.31 6.19 -6.07
N LEU A 79 2.46 5.98 -5.42
CA LEU A 79 2.56 5.97 -3.97
C LEU A 79 2.07 7.28 -3.34
N GLU A 80 2.51 8.42 -3.86
CA GLU A 80 2.09 9.75 -3.38
C GLU A 80 0.57 9.89 -3.42
N ARG A 81 -0.07 9.54 -4.55
CA ARG A 81 -1.54 9.59 -4.69
C ARG A 81 -2.26 8.66 -3.72
N LEU A 82 -1.71 7.48 -3.42
CA LEU A 82 -2.28 6.55 -2.44
C LEU A 82 -2.17 7.11 -1.02
N ILE A 83 -1.06 7.76 -0.68
CA ILE A 83 -0.85 8.41 0.62
C ILE A 83 -1.82 9.58 0.81
N GLU A 84 -1.99 10.41 -0.23
CA GLU A 84 -2.95 11.53 -0.25
C GLU A 84 -4.39 11.04 -0.03
N ALA A 85 -4.79 9.93 -0.68
CA ALA A 85 -6.10 9.32 -0.47
C ALA A 85 -6.30 8.81 0.97
N GLY A 86 -5.21 8.49 1.68
CA GLY A 86 -5.23 8.09 3.08
C GLY A 86 -5.41 9.22 4.09
N ASN A 87 -5.36 10.49 3.68
CA ASN A 87 -5.43 11.67 4.56
C ASN A 87 -4.41 11.64 5.72
N ASN A 88 -3.20 11.15 5.47
CA ASN A 88 -2.12 11.15 6.46
C ASN A 88 -1.56 12.57 6.69
N ASP A 89 -1.01 12.83 7.87
CA ASP A 89 -0.22 14.05 8.10
C ASP A 89 1.11 14.04 7.33
N GLU A 90 1.74 15.20 7.19
CA GLU A 90 2.97 15.37 6.38
C GLU A 90 4.14 14.51 6.89
N GLU A 91 4.30 14.34 8.20
CA GLU A 91 5.38 13.54 8.76
C GLU A 91 5.18 12.06 8.42
N THR A 92 3.96 11.56 8.62
CA THR A 92 3.56 10.19 8.28
C THR A 92 3.68 9.94 6.78
N ALA A 93 3.20 10.87 5.95
CA ALA A 93 3.31 10.79 4.49
C ALA A 93 4.77 10.69 4.02
N LYS A 94 5.67 11.47 4.64
CA LYS A 94 7.10 11.41 4.33
C LYS A 94 7.70 10.03 4.65
N LYS A 95 7.36 9.44 5.80
CA LYS A 95 7.85 8.10 6.18
C LYS A 95 7.40 7.04 5.17
N TYR A 96 6.14 7.07 4.74
CA TYR A 96 5.65 6.17 3.69
C TYR A 96 6.39 6.35 2.36
N MET A 97 6.66 7.58 1.96
CA MET A 97 7.48 7.85 0.77
C MET A 97 8.91 7.30 0.90
N ASP A 98 9.52 7.38 2.09
CA ASP A 98 10.85 6.83 2.33
C ASP A 98 10.88 5.30 2.25
N CYS A 99 9.83 4.61 2.70
CA CYS A 99 9.66 3.17 2.47
C CYS A 99 9.66 2.81 0.97
N GLY A 100 9.09 3.67 0.11
CA GLY A 100 9.09 3.50 -1.35
C GLY A 100 10.49 3.55 -1.99
N ARG A 101 11.49 4.07 -1.26
CA ARG A 101 12.87 4.23 -1.75
C ARG A 101 13.83 3.15 -1.24
N LEU A 102 13.30 2.16 -0.51
CA LEU A 102 14.10 1.04 -0.02
C LEU A 102 14.71 0.26 -1.19
N LYS A 103 15.95 -0.17 -1.00
CA LYS A 103 16.67 -1.02 -1.95
C LYS A 103 16.36 -2.49 -1.66
N GLY A 104 16.41 -3.30 -2.71
CA GLY A 104 16.32 -4.75 -2.68
C GLY A 104 16.89 -5.32 -3.97
N GLU A 105 17.21 -6.61 -4.02
CA GLU A 105 17.82 -7.23 -5.21
C GLU A 105 16.76 -7.61 -6.24
N THR A 106 15.60 -8.05 -5.77
CA THR A 106 14.45 -8.47 -6.62
C THR A 106 13.22 -7.59 -6.42
N GLY A 107 12.27 -7.67 -7.36
CA GLY A 107 10.99 -6.95 -7.23
C GLY A 107 10.15 -7.47 -6.06
N GLU A 108 10.18 -8.77 -5.82
CA GLU A 108 9.52 -9.45 -4.71
C GLU A 108 10.07 -9.01 -3.35
N GLU A 109 11.40 -8.96 -3.20
CA GLU A 109 12.05 -8.45 -1.98
C GLU A 109 11.66 -7.00 -1.73
N LYS A 110 11.74 -6.14 -2.76
CA LYS A 110 11.34 -4.73 -2.64
C LYS A 110 9.87 -4.60 -2.22
N ALA A 111 8.97 -5.43 -2.76
CA ALA A 111 7.56 -5.42 -2.41
C ALA A 111 7.34 -5.82 -0.93
N PHE A 112 8.04 -6.85 -0.46
CA PHE A 112 8.02 -7.28 0.93
C PHE A 112 8.56 -6.19 1.87
N SER A 113 9.76 -5.69 1.61
CA SER A 113 10.39 -4.64 2.43
C SER A 113 9.56 -3.36 2.45
N PHE A 114 8.95 -2.99 1.33
CA PHE A 114 8.05 -1.85 1.23
C PHE A 114 6.87 -1.96 2.20
N LEU A 115 6.13 -3.07 2.19
CA LEU A 115 4.98 -3.24 3.08
C LEU A 115 5.43 -3.38 4.54
N LYS A 116 6.49 -4.15 4.83
CA LYS A 116 7.02 -4.27 6.19
C LYS A 116 7.39 -2.92 6.80
N CYS A 117 8.03 -2.06 6.01
CA CYS A 117 8.33 -0.69 6.40
C CYS A 117 7.06 0.12 6.70
N HIS A 118 6.04 0.03 5.85
CA HIS A 118 4.76 0.72 6.07
C HIS A 118 4.08 0.30 7.38
N GLU A 119 4.06 -0.99 7.70
CA GLU A 119 3.43 -1.52 8.92
C GLU A 119 4.26 -1.26 10.20
N THR A 120 5.45 -0.66 10.06
CA THR A 120 6.34 -0.32 11.19
C THR A 120 6.44 1.21 11.42
N ILE A 121 5.68 2.00 10.66
CA ILE A 121 5.52 3.46 10.86
C ILE A 121 4.50 3.73 11.95
#